data_AF-A0A4R5MI83-F1
#
_entry.id   AF-A0A4R5MI83-F1
#
_cell.length_a   1.000
_cell.length_b   1.000
_cell.length_c   1.000
_cell.angle_alpha   90.00
_cell.angle_beta   90.00
_cell.angle_gamma   90.00
#
_symmetry.space_group_name_H-M   'P 1'
#
loop_
_entity.id
_entity.type
_entity.pdbx_description
1 polymer ?
#
loop_
_entity_poly.entity_id
_entity_poly.type
_entity_poly.pdbx_seq_one_letter_code
_entity_poly.pdbx_strand_id
1 'polypeptide(L)'
;MTNPIDLKVFKIYLPDGDRNSFYIFGDLKIILGKKHQSDCIKEIRKSIKELNLKPQPTFNYSDNHSGIQSKNIETIILIIKKIKELSVDESLSFLHEEEMKELNQRLLNWEIPKRQKWKLGDIFSITLRDNSFAFGQIIGKTPTICIFKQKSKGLNISSLDKVDILTILHITPNGFNNWTYKIISNQKLLSDKDFGPTGSDRIRIGHQSYTSEIIQTVCDYHWFGISKWENPEEIEELIL
;
A
#
# COMPACT_ATOMS: atom_id res chain seq x y z
N MET A 1 -5.29 -2.95 4.17
CA MET A 1 -5.11 -1.58 3.63
C MET A 1 -6.00 -0.62 4.37
N THR A 2 -5.43 0.42 4.97
CA THR A 2 -6.23 1.59 5.34
C THR A 2 -6.66 2.28 4.06
N ASN A 3 -7.95 2.32 3.78
CA ASN A 3 -8.45 3.06 2.62
C ASN A 3 -8.03 4.53 2.76
N PRO A 4 -7.43 5.13 1.72
CA PRO A 4 -7.13 6.56 1.76
C PRO A 4 -8.42 7.35 2.00
N ILE A 5 -8.28 8.52 2.62
CA ILE A 5 -9.39 9.47 2.66
C ILE A 5 -9.55 10.03 1.25
N ASP A 6 -10.63 9.65 0.58
CA ASP A 6 -10.91 10.08 -0.78
C ASP A 6 -11.69 11.40 -0.75
N LEU A 7 -11.07 12.46 -1.26
CA LEU A 7 -11.69 13.77 -1.41
C LEU A 7 -12.16 14.02 -2.85
N LYS A 8 -12.42 12.95 -3.61
CA LYS A 8 -12.86 12.89 -5.02
C LYS A 8 -11.79 13.33 -6.02
N VAL A 9 -11.11 14.44 -5.75
CA VAL A 9 -10.12 15.03 -6.65
C VAL A 9 -8.67 14.70 -6.26
N PHE A 10 -8.44 14.44 -4.99
CA PHE A 10 -7.20 13.85 -4.52
C PHE A 10 -7.47 12.96 -3.31
N LYS A 11 -6.51 12.10 -3.02
CA LYS A 11 -6.56 11.14 -1.92
C LYS A 11 -5.54 11.54 -0.87
N ILE A 12 -5.93 11.37 0.40
CA ILE A 12 -5.01 11.48 1.54
C ILE A 12 -4.72 10.07 2.04
N TYR A 13 -3.51 9.63 1.77
CA TYR A 13 -2.99 8.39 2.33
C TYR A 13 -2.48 8.65 3.74
N LEU A 14 -3.00 7.88 4.68
CA LEU A 14 -2.63 7.95 6.08
C LEU A 14 -1.34 7.15 6.32
N PRO A 15 -0.53 7.52 7.33
CA PRO A 15 0.57 6.69 7.80
C PRO A 15 0.05 5.31 8.22
N ASP A 16 0.81 4.28 7.91
CA ASP A 16 0.55 2.89 8.29
C ASP A 16 1.87 2.18 8.62
N GLY A 17 1.83 0.84 8.72
CA GLY A 17 3.03 0.06 9.00
C GLY A 17 4.13 0.17 7.93
N ASP A 18 3.80 0.63 6.72
CA ASP A 18 4.74 0.81 5.61
C ASP A 18 5.13 2.27 5.38
N ARG A 19 4.19 3.20 5.57
CA ARG A 19 4.38 4.64 5.37
C ARG A 19 4.41 5.38 6.70
N ASN A 20 5.50 6.10 6.98
CA ASN A 20 5.68 6.87 8.21
C ASN A 20 5.16 8.33 8.15
N SER A 21 4.33 8.66 7.17
CA SER A 21 3.93 10.04 6.88
C SER A 21 2.59 10.08 6.14
N PHE A 22 1.89 11.19 6.26
CA PHE A 22 0.71 11.48 5.46
C PHE A 22 1.12 11.86 4.03
N TYR A 23 0.29 11.52 3.06
CA TYR A 23 0.57 11.77 1.66
C TYR A 23 -0.69 12.18 0.89
N ILE A 24 -0.71 13.40 0.38
CA ILE A 24 -1.72 13.89 -0.57
C ILE A 24 -1.27 13.45 -1.97
N PHE A 25 -2.16 12.81 -2.71
CA PHE A 25 -1.89 12.35 -4.07
C PHE A 25 -3.10 12.52 -4.97
N GLY A 26 -2.92 13.17 -6.10
CA GLY A 26 -3.99 13.39 -7.07
C GLY A 26 -3.55 14.25 -8.25
N ASP A 27 -4.46 14.45 -9.19
CA ASP A 27 -4.26 15.43 -10.27
C ASP A 27 -4.72 16.81 -9.79
N LEU A 28 -3.76 17.73 -9.60
CA LEU A 28 -4.04 19.08 -9.11
C LEU A 28 -4.21 20.11 -10.25
N LYS A 29 -4.05 19.71 -11.52
CA LYS A 29 -4.11 20.62 -12.68
C LYS A 29 -5.48 21.24 -12.83
N ILE A 30 -6.53 20.41 -12.77
CA ILE A 30 -7.92 20.85 -12.92
C ILE A 30 -8.28 21.79 -11.76
N ILE A 31 -7.99 21.37 -10.54
CA ILE A 31 -8.32 22.10 -9.31
C ILE A 31 -7.70 23.51 -9.30
N LEU A 32 -6.42 23.64 -9.66
CA LEU A 32 -5.70 24.93 -9.65
C LEU A 32 -5.69 25.65 -11.01
N GLY A 33 -6.39 25.11 -12.03
CA GLY A 33 -6.45 25.68 -13.37
C GLY A 33 -5.08 25.82 -14.04
N LYS A 34 -4.17 24.86 -13.84
CA LYS A 34 -2.81 24.88 -14.42
C LYS A 34 -2.63 23.82 -15.49
N LYS A 35 -1.70 24.08 -16.41
CA LYS A 35 -1.35 23.14 -17.48
C LYS A 35 -0.47 21.97 -16.99
N HIS A 36 0.43 22.22 -16.04
CA HIS A 36 1.42 21.24 -15.57
C HIS A 36 1.38 21.08 -14.06
N GLN A 37 1.56 19.84 -13.57
CA GLN A 37 1.63 19.54 -12.12
C GLN A 37 2.75 20.34 -11.42
N SER A 38 3.86 20.57 -12.11
CA SER A 38 4.98 21.34 -11.61
C SER A 38 4.58 22.78 -11.23
N ASP A 39 3.65 23.39 -11.97
CA ASP A 39 3.17 24.74 -11.70
C ASP A 39 2.18 24.76 -10.53
N CYS A 40 1.33 23.74 -10.39
CA CYS A 40 0.51 23.54 -9.18
C CYS A 40 1.39 23.46 -7.93
N ILE A 41 2.44 22.63 -7.96
CA ILE A 41 3.36 22.46 -6.82
C ILE A 41 4.11 23.76 -6.52
N LYS A 42 4.56 24.50 -7.53
CA LYS A 42 5.21 25.82 -7.32
C LYS A 42 4.27 26.80 -6.62
N GLU A 43 3.01 26.86 -7.03
CA GLU A 43 2.02 27.77 -6.44
C GLU A 43 1.69 27.41 -5.00
N ILE A 44 1.49 26.12 -4.70
CA ILE A 44 1.27 25.64 -3.32
C ILE A 44 2.51 25.92 -2.45
N ARG A 45 3.72 25.67 -2.96
CA ARG A 45 4.96 26.00 -2.23
C ARG A 45 5.06 27.49 -1.92
N LYS A 46 4.67 28.35 -2.87
CA LYS A 46 4.66 29.80 -2.69
C LYS A 46 3.66 30.21 -1.60
N SER A 47 2.46 29.63 -1.59
CA SER A 47 1.38 29.99 -0.65
C SER A 47 1.64 29.57 0.80
N ILE A 48 2.52 28.60 1.04
CA ILE A 48 2.91 28.16 2.39
C ILE A 48 4.27 28.69 2.85
N LYS A 49 5.01 29.41 2.00
CA LYS A 49 6.41 29.81 2.25
C LYS A 49 6.56 30.60 3.56
N GLU A 50 5.61 31.48 3.85
CA GLU A 50 5.64 32.37 5.03
C GLU A 50 5.25 31.64 6.32
N LEU A 51 4.67 30.44 6.24
CA LEU A 51 4.20 29.68 7.40
C LEU A 51 5.33 28.97 8.17
N ASN A 52 6.57 28.99 7.67
CA ASN A 52 7.75 28.43 8.34
C ASN A 52 7.56 27.02 8.92
N LEU A 53 6.89 26.15 8.16
CA LEU A 53 6.49 24.80 8.58
C LEU A 53 7.69 23.93 9.00
N LYS A 54 7.54 23.17 10.09
CA LYS A 54 8.54 22.21 10.57
C LYS A 54 7.89 20.87 10.95
N PRO A 55 8.35 19.73 10.37
CA PRO A 55 9.27 19.62 9.23
C PRO A 55 8.65 20.19 7.95
N GLN A 56 9.51 20.57 7.01
CA GLN A 56 9.07 21.01 5.69
C GLN A 56 8.44 19.83 4.92
N PRO A 57 7.28 20.03 4.28
CA PRO A 57 6.69 19.02 3.42
C PRO A 57 7.57 18.74 2.22
N THR A 58 7.59 17.48 1.76
CA THR A 58 8.23 17.07 0.51
C THR A 58 7.20 17.10 -0.60
N PHE A 59 7.60 17.57 -1.79
CA PHE A 59 6.72 17.61 -2.95
C PHE A 59 7.38 16.91 -4.13
N ASN A 60 6.62 16.01 -4.75
CA ASN A 60 6.97 15.31 -5.97
C ASN A 60 5.85 15.52 -6.98
N TYR A 61 6.16 15.38 -8.26
CA TYR A 61 5.17 15.40 -9.32
C TYR A 61 5.64 14.55 -10.50
N SER A 62 4.68 14.07 -11.27
CA SER A 62 4.83 13.50 -12.60
C SER A 62 3.90 14.25 -13.57
N ASP A 63 3.80 13.84 -14.82
CA ASP A 63 2.92 14.49 -15.79
C ASP A 63 1.43 14.38 -15.40
N ASN A 64 1.09 13.29 -14.71
CA ASN A 64 -0.29 12.95 -14.38
C ASN A 64 -0.67 13.28 -12.94
N HIS A 65 0.28 13.23 -12.00
CA HIS A 65 -0.04 13.36 -10.58
C HIS A 65 0.93 14.26 -9.82
N SER A 66 0.41 14.89 -8.77
CA SER A 66 1.17 15.59 -7.75
C SER A 66 1.15 14.78 -6.45
N GLY A 67 2.25 14.86 -5.71
CA GLY A 67 2.43 14.19 -4.43
C GLY A 67 2.98 15.14 -3.37
N ILE A 68 2.31 15.26 -2.23
CA ILE A 68 2.73 16.11 -1.12
C ILE A 68 2.77 15.31 0.17
N GLN A 69 3.92 15.25 0.82
CA GLN A 69 4.19 14.35 1.94
C GLN A 69 4.67 15.12 3.17
N SER A 70 4.15 14.78 4.35
CA SER A 70 4.61 15.33 5.63
C SER A 70 4.39 14.34 6.77
N LYS A 71 5.30 14.33 7.74
CA LYS A 71 5.13 13.61 9.02
C LYS A 71 4.27 14.38 10.01
N ASN A 72 4.14 15.70 9.84
CA ASN A 72 3.31 16.55 10.67
C ASN A 72 1.92 16.68 10.04
N ILE A 73 0.90 16.30 10.82
CA ILE A 73 -0.52 16.32 10.44
C ILE A 73 -1.05 17.75 10.24
N GLU A 74 -0.60 18.71 11.04
CA GLU A 74 -1.00 20.12 10.94
C GLU A 74 -0.53 20.70 9.61
N THR A 75 0.68 20.35 9.17
CA THR A 75 1.20 20.71 7.84
C THR A 75 0.28 20.21 6.73
N ILE A 76 -0.24 18.98 6.82
CA ILE A 76 -1.15 18.42 5.81
C ILE A 76 -2.47 19.16 5.79
N ILE A 77 -3.05 19.42 6.96
CA ILE A 77 -4.30 20.17 7.10
C ILE A 77 -4.14 21.58 6.50
N LEU A 78 -3.03 22.26 6.78
CA LEU A 78 -2.74 23.58 6.21
C LEU A 78 -2.60 23.54 4.69
N ILE A 79 -1.92 22.53 4.15
CA ILE A 79 -1.78 22.37 2.70
C ILE A 79 -3.15 22.12 2.05
N ILE A 80 -4.03 21.31 2.65
CA ILE A 80 -5.39 21.09 2.14
C ILE A 80 -6.18 22.40 2.12
N LYS A 81 -6.11 23.20 3.19
CA LYS A 81 -6.72 24.53 3.22
C LYS A 81 -6.18 25.42 2.11
N LYS A 82 -4.87 25.42 1.88
CA LYS A 82 -4.24 26.21 0.81
C LYS A 82 -4.62 25.72 -0.59
N ILE A 83 -4.76 24.42 -0.81
CA ILE A 83 -5.26 23.87 -2.07
C ILE A 83 -6.70 24.35 -2.30
N LYS A 84 -7.56 24.28 -1.28
CA LYS A 84 -8.94 24.78 -1.36
C LYS A 84 -8.99 26.28 -1.66
N GLU A 85 -8.19 27.09 -0.97
CA GLU A 85 -8.09 28.55 -1.19
C GLU A 85 -7.60 28.91 -2.61
N LEU A 86 -6.69 28.12 -3.17
CA LEU A 86 -6.17 28.30 -4.52
C LEU A 86 -7.06 27.68 -5.61
N SER A 87 -8.09 26.93 -5.22
CA SER A 87 -8.95 26.21 -6.16
C SER A 87 -9.72 27.19 -7.04
N VAL A 88 -9.65 26.98 -8.35
CA VAL A 88 -10.51 27.68 -9.33
C VAL A 88 -11.68 26.81 -9.78
N ASP A 89 -11.67 25.53 -9.37
CA ASP A 89 -12.69 24.54 -9.70
C ASP A 89 -13.59 24.27 -8.48
N GLU A 90 -14.89 24.06 -8.75
CA GLU A 90 -15.92 23.83 -7.71
C GLU A 90 -15.90 22.39 -7.14
N SER A 91 -15.03 21.51 -7.62
CA SER A 91 -14.90 20.13 -7.12
C SER A 91 -14.51 20.04 -5.64
N LEU A 92 -13.95 21.10 -5.06
CA LEU A 92 -13.68 21.22 -3.62
C LEU A 92 -14.76 22.00 -2.86
N SER A 93 -15.86 22.40 -3.52
CA SER A 93 -16.97 23.12 -2.87
C SER A 93 -17.50 22.34 -1.67
N PHE A 94 -17.68 21.02 -1.81
CA PHE A 94 -18.18 20.12 -0.75
C PHE A 94 -17.34 20.15 0.54
N LEU A 95 -16.09 20.60 0.50
CA LEU A 95 -15.28 20.74 1.71
C LEU A 95 -15.65 22.03 2.45
N HIS A 96 -16.91 22.21 2.86
CA HIS A 96 -17.32 23.35 3.67
C HIS A 96 -16.79 23.22 5.11
N GLU A 97 -17.20 24.12 6.01
CA GLU A 97 -16.64 24.17 7.37
C GLU A 97 -16.84 22.87 8.15
N GLU A 98 -18.00 22.21 7.98
CA GLU A 98 -18.34 20.97 8.67
C GLU A 98 -17.49 19.80 8.16
N GLU A 99 -17.37 19.62 6.85
CA GLU A 99 -16.56 18.56 6.25
C GLU A 99 -15.06 18.77 6.52
N MET A 100 -14.59 20.01 6.52
CA MET A 100 -13.23 20.33 6.93
C MET A 100 -13.01 20.03 8.42
N LYS A 101 -14.00 20.25 9.28
CA LYS A 101 -13.92 19.92 10.71
C LYS A 101 -13.87 18.39 10.91
N GLU A 102 -14.70 17.64 10.22
CA GLU A 102 -14.69 16.16 10.25
C GLU A 102 -13.36 15.62 9.75
N LEU A 103 -12.86 16.13 8.62
CA LEU A 103 -11.57 15.77 8.06
C LEU A 103 -10.44 16.03 9.07
N ASN A 104 -10.43 17.20 9.70
CA ASN A 104 -9.43 17.55 10.71
C ASN A 104 -9.50 16.60 11.91
N GLN A 105 -10.70 16.29 12.41
CA GLN A 105 -10.86 15.35 13.53
C GLN A 105 -10.34 13.96 13.17
N ARG A 106 -10.68 13.46 11.98
CA ARG A 106 -10.19 12.15 11.49
C ARG A 106 -8.68 12.11 11.36
N LEU A 107 -8.08 13.20 10.88
CA LEU A 107 -6.64 13.34 10.69
C LEU A 107 -5.89 13.45 12.04
N LEU A 108 -6.37 14.30 12.96
CA LEU A 108 -5.75 14.53 14.26
C LEU A 108 -5.87 13.32 15.19
N ASN A 109 -6.98 12.58 15.10
CA ASN A 109 -7.19 11.36 15.89
C ASN A 109 -6.56 10.10 15.26
N TRP A 110 -5.80 10.25 14.17
CA TRP A 110 -5.17 9.11 13.51
C TRP A 110 -3.97 8.59 14.30
N GLU A 111 -4.15 7.48 15.00
CA GLU A 111 -3.05 6.75 15.62
C GLU A 111 -2.29 5.95 14.55
N ILE A 112 -1.00 6.29 14.37
CA ILE A 112 -0.15 5.61 13.41
C ILE A 112 0.05 4.15 13.85
N PRO A 113 -0.43 3.17 13.06
CA PRO A 113 -0.23 1.76 13.38
C PRO A 113 1.25 1.41 13.42
N LYS A 114 1.65 0.57 14.40
CA LYS A 114 3.03 0.06 14.46
C LYS A 114 3.30 -0.83 13.25
N ARG A 115 4.48 -0.70 12.67
CA ARG A 115 4.99 -1.61 11.65
C ARG A 115 5.00 -3.06 12.15
N GLN A 116 4.35 -3.96 11.41
CA GLN A 116 4.45 -5.40 11.65
C GLN A 116 5.90 -5.86 11.40
N LYS A 117 6.46 -6.59 12.37
CA LYS A 117 7.81 -7.15 12.25
C LYS A 117 7.71 -8.60 11.85
N TRP A 118 8.41 -8.96 10.78
CA TRP A 118 8.45 -10.30 10.23
C TRP A 118 9.71 -11.04 10.69
N LYS A 119 9.56 -12.32 10.96
CA LYS A 119 10.65 -13.27 11.22
C LYS A 119 10.61 -14.38 10.18
N LEU A 120 11.79 -14.94 9.93
CA LEU A 120 11.91 -16.15 9.12
C LEU A 120 11.07 -17.26 9.77
N GLY A 121 10.30 -17.98 8.96
CA GLY A 121 9.38 -19.01 9.40
C GLY A 121 8.00 -18.53 9.86
N ASP A 122 7.75 -17.22 9.93
CA ASP A 122 6.41 -16.70 10.25
C ASP A 122 5.40 -17.18 9.21
N ILE A 123 4.33 -17.81 9.68
CA ILE A 123 3.16 -18.17 8.90
C ILE A 123 2.16 -17.04 9.00
N PHE A 124 1.62 -16.61 7.86
CA PHE A 124 0.61 -15.57 7.79
C PHE A 124 -0.65 -16.01 7.07
N SER A 125 -1.78 -15.40 7.45
CA SER A 125 -3.06 -15.60 6.79
C SER A 125 -3.32 -14.56 5.71
N ILE A 126 -3.97 -14.99 4.64
CA ILE A 126 -4.45 -14.18 3.52
C ILE A 126 -5.97 -14.32 3.48
N THR A 127 -6.71 -13.23 3.69
CA THR A 127 -8.18 -13.26 3.58
C THR A 127 -8.58 -13.25 2.12
N LEU A 128 -9.35 -14.25 1.69
CA LEU A 128 -9.86 -14.38 0.34
C LEU A 128 -11.22 -13.67 0.18
N ARG A 129 -11.65 -13.49 -1.07
CA ARG A 129 -12.88 -12.75 -1.41
C ARG A 129 -14.17 -13.36 -0.84
N ASP A 130 -14.20 -14.68 -0.68
CA ASP A 130 -15.30 -15.41 -0.06
C ASP A 130 -15.20 -15.47 1.48
N ASN A 131 -14.36 -14.62 2.07
CA ASN A 131 -14.03 -14.57 3.50
C ASN A 131 -13.37 -15.84 4.08
N SER A 132 -12.94 -16.76 3.23
CA SER A 132 -12.05 -17.84 3.64
C SER A 132 -10.60 -17.37 3.75
N PHE A 133 -9.69 -18.25 4.15
CA PHE A 133 -8.29 -17.95 4.38
C PHE A 133 -7.39 -18.87 3.56
N ALA A 134 -6.41 -18.27 2.89
CA ALA A 134 -5.19 -18.92 2.43
C ALA A 134 -4.03 -18.60 3.38
N PHE A 135 -2.90 -19.26 3.17
CA PHE A 135 -1.76 -19.17 4.08
C PHE A 135 -0.45 -19.09 3.31
N GLY A 136 0.54 -18.42 3.90
CA GLY A 136 1.90 -18.37 3.38
C GLY A 136 2.93 -18.32 4.50
N GLN A 137 4.20 -18.44 4.15
CA GLN A 137 5.33 -18.41 5.08
C GLN A 137 6.41 -17.46 4.59
N ILE A 138 7.05 -16.76 5.52
CA ILE A 138 8.31 -16.04 5.27
C ILE A 138 9.45 -17.05 5.17
N ILE A 139 10.05 -17.20 4.00
CA ILE A 139 11.12 -18.18 3.75
C ILE A 139 12.47 -17.56 3.40
N GLY A 140 12.53 -16.23 3.28
CA GLY A 140 13.77 -15.50 3.01
C GLY A 140 13.75 -14.04 3.45
N LYS A 141 14.80 -13.31 3.12
CA LYS A 141 14.99 -11.88 3.42
C LYS A 141 14.21 -11.00 2.41
N THR A 142 13.92 -9.75 2.80
CA THR A 142 13.24 -8.73 1.96
C THR A 142 11.95 -9.21 1.27
N PRO A 143 10.91 -9.49 2.06
CA PRO A 143 10.57 -10.87 2.32
C PRO A 143 10.37 -11.70 1.03
N THR A 144 11.17 -12.75 0.88
CA THR A 144 10.80 -13.90 0.04
C THR A 144 9.79 -14.75 0.80
N ILE A 145 8.67 -15.07 0.15
CA ILE A 145 7.56 -15.82 0.74
C ILE A 145 7.21 -17.03 -0.11
N CYS A 146 6.64 -18.07 0.50
CA CYS A 146 5.85 -19.07 -0.21
C CYS A 146 4.37 -18.94 0.16
N ILE A 147 3.49 -19.23 -0.80
CA ILE A 147 2.05 -19.39 -0.56
C ILE A 147 1.74 -20.88 -0.62
N PHE A 148 0.93 -21.36 0.31
CA PHE A 148 0.52 -22.76 0.36
C PHE A 148 -0.73 -22.98 -0.49
N LYS A 149 -0.80 -24.14 -1.15
CA LYS A 149 -1.98 -24.60 -1.90
C LYS A 149 -3.05 -25.15 -0.95
N GLN A 150 -3.44 -24.33 0.03
CA GLN A 150 -4.38 -24.68 1.08
C GLN A 150 -5.32 -23.51 1.36
N LYS A 151 -6.62 -23.83 1.49
CA LYS A 151 -7.71 -22.91 1.79
C LYS A 151 -8.51 -23.43 2.99
N SER A 152 -8.87 -22.56 3.92
CA SER A 152 -9.64 -22.90 5.13
C SER A 152 -10.73 -21.88 5.42
N LYS A 153 -11.84 -22.31 6.04
CA LYS A 153 -12.92 -21.39 6.47
C LYS A 153 -12.55 -20.59 7.71
N GLY A 154 -11.50 -20.98 8.44
CA GLY A 154 -11.02 -20.27 9.61
C GLY A 154 -9.50 -20.21 9.66
N LEU A 155 -8.95 -19.55 10.68
CA LEU A 155 -7.50 -19.44 10.89
C LEU A 155 -6.84 -20.74 11.39
N ASN A 156 -7.58 -21.84 11.44
CA ASN A 156 -7.02 -23.15 11.76
C ASN A 156 -6.23 -23.67 10.57
N ILE A 157 -4.94 -23.86 10.81
CA ILE A 157 -4.02 -24.48 9.88
C ILE A 157 -4.01 -25.97 10.19
N SER A 158 -4.51 -26.81 9.27
CA SER A 158 -4.21 -28.25 9.29
C SER A 158 -2.69 -28.46 9.20
N SER A 159 -2.18 -29.61 9.66
CA SER A 159 -0.73 -29.89 9.68
C SER A 159 -0.04 -29.49 8.38
N LEU A 160 0.88 -28.52 8.45
CA LEU A 160 1.56 -27.98 7.28
C LEU A 160 2.71 -28.88 6.78
N ASP A 161 3.01 -29.97 7.49
CA ASP A 161 4.16 -30.85 7.23
C ASP A 161 4.17 -31.50 5.83
N LYS A 162 3.02 -31.49 5.13
CA LYS A 162 2.85 -32.04 3.78
C LYS A 162 2.14 -31.07 2.83
N VAL A 163 2.18 -29.77 3.12
CA VAL A 163 1.44 -28.80 2.31
C VAL A 163 2.16 -28.55 0.98
N ASP A 164 1.42 -28.62 -0.12
CA ASP A 164 1.95 -28.25 -1.43
C ASP A 164 2.17 -26.73 -1.49
N ILE A 165 3.24 -26.33 -2.17
CA ILE A 165 3.55 -24.91 -2.42
C ILE A 165 2.83 -24.47 -3.69
N LEU A 166 2.02 -23.41 -3.57
CA LEU A 166 1.35 -22.79 -4.71
C LEU A 166 2.33 -21.92 -5.51
N THR A 167 3.13 -21.10 -4.82
CA THR A 167 4.09 -20.20 -5.45
C THR A 167 5.16 -19.77 -4.47
N ILE A 168 6.30 -19.32 -4.99
CA ILE A 168 7.35 -18.61 -4.25
C ILE A 168 7.58 -17.26 -4.90
N LEU A 169 7.46 -16.21 -4.10
CA LEU A 169 7.50 -14.82 -4.54
C LEU A 169 8.52 -14.02 -3.74
N HIS A 170 9.34 -13.23 -4.43
CA HIS A 170 10.05 -12.12 -3.79
C HIS A 170 9.19 -10.86 -3.85
N ILE A 171 8.88 -10.28 -2.70
CA ILE A 171 8.01 -9.10 -2.62
C ILE A 171 8.72 -7.90 -2.00
N THR A 172 8.31 -6.72 -2.41
CA THR A 172 8.65 -5.48 -1.73
C THR A 172 7.84 -5.36 -0.43
N PRO A 173 8.36 -4.66 0.59
CA PRO A 173 7.65 -4.48 1.86
C PRO A 173 6.35 -3.66 1.72
N ASN A 174 6.12 -3.00 0.58
CA ASN A 174 4.97 -2.11 0.37
C ASN A 174 3.65 -2.87 0.44
N GLY A 175 2.81 -2.54 1.41
CA GLY A 175 1.53 -3.20 1.69
C GLY A 175 1.65 -4.46 2.55
N PHE A 176 2.88 -4.84 2.92
CA PHE A 176 3.14 -6.07 3.66
C PHE A 176 3.26 -5.83 5.17
N ASN A 177 3.77 -4.68 5.62
CA ASN A 177 3.97 -4.45 7.06
C ASN A 177 2.81 -3.70 7.73
N ASN A 178 1.72 -3.44 7.00
CA ASN A 178 0.55 -2.69 7.47
C ASN A 178 -0.59 -3.56 8.02
N TRP A 179 -0.28 -4.77 8.52
CA TRP A 179 -1.25 -5.71 9.09
C TRP A 179 -2.32 -6.23 8.12
N THR A 180 -2.16 -6.03 6.81
CA THR A 180 -3.00 -6.68 5.80
C THR A 180 -2.91 -8.21 5.91
N TYR A 181 -1.71 -8.74 6.19
CA TYR A 181 -1.46 -10.15 6.44
C TYR A 181 -1.13 -10.38 7.92
N LYS A 182 -1.88 -11.25 8.59
CA LYS A 182 -1.72 -11.49 10.02
C LYS A 182 -0.81 -12.69 10.27
N ILE A 183 0.20 -12.52 11.12
CA ILE A 183 1.01 -13.66 11.62
C ILE A 183 0.11 -14.52 12.51
N ILE A 184 0.08 -15.81 12.24
CA ILE A 184 -0.74 -16.79 12.97
C ILE A 184 0.11 -17.82 13.72
N SER A 185 1.32 -18.11 13.26
CA SER A 185 2.29 -18.98 13.94
C SER A 185 3.70 -18.75 13.40
N ASN A 186 4.71 -19.38 13.99
CA ASN A 186 6.07 -19.45 13.45
C ASN A 186 6.51 -20.93 13.43
N GLN A 187 7.02 -21.39 12.29
CA GLN A 187 7.40 -22.80 12.07
C GLN A 187 8.72 -22.92 11.31
N LYS A 188 9.30 -24.12 11.28
CA LYS A 188 10.43 -24.43 10.41
C LYS A 188 10.04 -24.18 8.94
N LEU A 189 11.02 -23.80 8.14
CA LEU A 189 10.82 -23.59 6.70
C LEU A 189 10.33 -24.87 6.03
N LEU A 190 9.25 -24.75 5.27
CA LEU A 190 8.62 -25.85 4.54
C LEU A 190 9.02 -25.89 3.06
N SER A 191 9.71 -24.86 2.58
CA SER A 191 10.22 -24.77 1.22
C SER A 191 11.57 -24.08 1.20
N ASP A 192 12.37 -24.38 0.17
CA ASP A 192 13.58 -23.63 -0.12
C ASP A 192 13.19 -22.38 -0.93
N LYS A 193 13.64 -21.21 -0.46
CA LYS A 193 13.43 -19.93 -1.13
C LYS A 193 13.94 -19.89 -2.57
N ASP A 194 14.86 -20.76 -2.95
CA ASP A 194 15.41 -20.81 -4.31
C ASP A 194 14.63 -21.78 -5.24
N PHE A 195 13.54 -22.39 -4.75
CA PHE A 195 12.73 -23.41 -5.45
C PHE A 195 11.49 -22.84 -6.20
N GLY A 196 11.60 -21.66 -6.82
CA GLY A 196 10.46 -21.12 -7.56
C GLY A 196 10.80 -19.99 -8.53
N PRO A 197 9.81 -19.49 -9.27
CA PRO A 197 10.04 -18.66 -10.45
C PRO A 197 10.76 -17.35 -10.11
N THR A 198 10.51 -16.79 -8.91
CA THR A 198 11.08 -15.49 -8.49
C THR A 198 11.73 -15.51 -7.12
N GLY A 199 11.81 -16.69 -6.49
CA GLY A 199 12.38 -16.89 -5.17
C GLY A 199 13.89 -16.68 -5.15
N SER A 200 14.36 -15.65 -4.45
CA SER A 200 15.78 -15.40 -4.22
C SER A 200 15.96 -14.27 -3.20
N ASP A 201 16.88 -14.45 -2.25
CA ASP A 201 17.33 -13.39 -1.33
C ASP A 201 18.45 -12.51 -1.94
N ARG A 202 18.89 -12.84 -3.15
CA ARG A 202 19.95 -12.12 -3.85
C ARG A 202 19.33 -11.26 -4.94
N ILE A 203 19.55 -9.96 -4.85
CA ILE A 203 19.31 -9.04 -5.96
C ILE A 203 20.30 -9.42 -7.07
N ARG A 204 19.77 -9.83 -8.23
CA ARG A 204 20.53 -10.15 -9.43
C ARG A 204 19.95 -9.40 -10.62
N ILE A 205 20.75 -9.21 -11.66
CA ILE A 205 20.23 -8.67 -12.94
C ILE A 205 19.14 -9.61 -13.43
N GLY A 206 17.96 -9.06 -13.74
CA GLY A 206 16.77 -9.83 -14.13
C GLY A 206 15.94 -10.39 -12.97
N HIS A 207 16.30 -10.11 -11.71
CA HIS A 207 15.47 -10.53 -10.56
C HIS A 207 14.17 -9.75 -10.52
N GLN A 208 13.05 -10.47 -10.49
CA GLN A 208 11.72 -9.90 -10.40
C GLN A 208 11.29 -9.74 -8.94
N SER A 209 10.69 -8.59 -8.63
CA SER A 209 10.15 -8.27 -7.32
C SER A 209 8.78 -7.64 -7.47
N TYR A 210 7.83 -8.06 -6.67
CA TYR A 210 6.45 -7.60 -6.78
C TYR A 210 6.03 -6.73 -5.60
N THR A 211 5.02 -5.89 -5.77
CA THR A 211 4.31 -5.32 -4.62
C THR A 211 3.53 -6.43 -3.91
N SER A 212 3.28 -6.28 -2.60
CA SER A 212 2.58 -7.32 -1.83
C SER A 212 1.17 -7.67 -2.38
N GLU A 213 0.58 -6.78 -3.18
CA GLU A 213 -0.69 -7.01 -3.87
C GLU A 213 -0.67 -8.26 -4.75
N ILE A 214 0.50 -8.69 -5.25
CA ILE A 214 0.63 -9.94 -6.02
C ILE A 214 0.15 -11.16 -5.25
N ILE A 215 0.29 -11.16 -3.91
CA ILE A 215 -0.16 -12.26 -3.05
C ILE A 215 -1.65 -12.46 -3.26
N GLN A 216 -2.42 -11.37 -3.20
CA GLN A 216 -3.86 -11.42 -3.40
C GLN A 216 -4.19 -11.81 -4.83
N THR A 217 -3.47 -11.29 -5.83
CA THR A 217 -3.70 -11.62 -7.25
C THR A 217 -3.48 -13.11 -7.52
N VAL A 218 -2.38 -13.72 -7.05
CA VAL A 218 -2.10 -15.15 -7.24
C VAL A 218 -3.16 -16.01 -6.53
N CYS A 219 -3.55 -15.64 -5.30
CA CYS A 219 -4.61 -16.33 -4.58
C CYS A 219 -5.96 -16.22 -5.31
N ASP A 220 -6.32 -15.02 -5.74
CA ASP A 220 -7.57 -14.75 -6.44
C ASP A 220 -7.65 -15.51 -7.76
N TYR A 221 -6.53 -15.56 -8.49
CA TYR A 221 -6.41 -16.31 -9.73
C TYR A 221 -6.58 -17.81 -9.48
N HIS A 222 -5.81 -18.37 -8.54
CA HIS A 222 -5.82 -19.81 -8.28
C HIS A 222 -7.18 -20.34 -7.82
N TRP A 223 -7.86 -19.65 -6.91
CA TRP A 223 -9.12 -20.14 -6.32
C TRP A 223 -10.39 -19.63 -7.01
N PHE A 224 -10.33 -18.53 -7.76
CA PHE A 224 -11.52 -17.92 -8.36
C PHE A 224 -11.37 -17.60 -9.85
N GLY A 225 -10.20 -17.83 -10.46
CA GLY A 225 -9.95 -17.52 -11.87
C GLY A 225 -9.95 -16.03 -12.19
N ILE A 226 -9.71 -15.16 -11.20
CA ILE A 226 -9.77 -13.71 -11.37
C ILE A 226 -8.36 -13.13 -11.37
N SER A 227 -7.97 -12.51 -12.49
CA SER A 227 -6.76 -11.68 -12.58
C SER A 227 -7.13 -10.20 -12.70
N LYS A 228 -6.32 -9.34 -12.06
CA LYS A 228 -6.36 -7.89 -12.27
C LYS A 228 -5.39 -7.42 -13.35
N TRP A 229 -4.56 -8.33 -13.85
CA TRP A 229 -3.54 -8.04 -14.84
C TRP A 229 -4.14 -8.16 -16.24
N GLU A 230 -3.62 -7.35 -17.16
CA GLU A 230 -4.07 -7.37 -18.56
C GLU A 230 -3.78 -8.72 -19.23
N ASN A 231 -2.67 -9.35 -18.85
CA ASN A 231 -2.30 -10.70 -19.28
C ASN A 231 -2.37 -11.70 -18.11
N PRO A 232 -3.39 -12.57 -18.05
CA PRO A 232 -3.50 -13.61 -17.02
C PRO A 232 -2.39 -14.68 -17.09
N GLU A 233 -1.79 -14.91 -18.26
CA GLU A 233 -0.73 -15.91 -18.45
C GLU A 233 0.50 -15.60 -17.57
N GLU A 234 0.78 -14.31 -17.34
CA GLU A 234 1.87 -13.87 -16.45
C GLU A 234 1.66 -14.33 -14.99
N ILE A 235 0.42 -14.56 -14.58
CA ILE A 235 0.11 -15.10 -13.24
C ILE A 235 0.26 -16.62 -13.22
N GLU A 236 -0.03 -17.31 -14.33
CA GLU A 236 0.18 -18.76 -14.45
C GLU A 236 1.66 -19.13 -14.31
N GLU A 237 2.55 -18.33 -14.90
CA GLU A 237 4.00 -18.51 -14.78
C GLU A 237 4.52 -18.40 -13.34
N LEU A 238 3.75 -17.78 -12.44
CA LEU A 238 4.10 -17.66 -11.03
C LEU A 238 3.66 -18.88 -10.21
N ILE A 239 2.78 -19.73 -10.71
CA ILE A 239 2.24 -20.89 -10.00
C ILE A 239 3.11 -22.13 -10.29
N LEU A 240 3.42 -22.89 -9.24
CA LEU A 240 4.19 -24.15 -9.31
C LEU A 240 3.33 -25.37 -9.64
#